data_AF-A0A967CZT2-F1
#
_entry.id   AF-A0A967CZT2-F1
#
_cell.length_a   1.000
_cell.length_b   1.000
_cell.length_c   1.000
_cell.angle_alpha   90.00
_cell.angle_beta   90.00
_cell.angle_gamma   90.00
#
_symmetry.space_group_name_H-M   'P 1'
#
loop_
_entity.id
_entity.type
_entity.pdbx_description
1 polymer ?
#
loop_
_entity_poly.entity_id
_entity_poly.type
_entity_poly.pdbx_seq_one_letter_code
_entity_poly.pdbx_strand_id
1 'polypeptide(L)'
;MNAKGGMIVGLVGMIGSGKTTVARRLGEHGADVIDADALAHEALDDRQVRQQLRERFGPSIFAADGTVQRKLLAELVFGAAADRVANLAALEAIVHPWVRAAIEMRLAALQPGGFAVL
;
A
#
# COMPACT_ATOMS: atom_id res chain seq x y z
N MET A 1 23.12 -18.22 18.33
CA MET A 1 21.87 -17.43 18.23
C MET A 1 21.34 -17.67 16.83
N ASN A 2 20.58 -18.75 16.63
CA ASN A 2 20.31 -19.29 15.29
C ASN A 2 19.08 -18.64 14.68
N ALA A 3 19.25 -18.05 13.50
CA ALA A 3 18.21 -17.43 12.70
C ALA A 3 17.07 -18.43 12.42
N LYS A 4 15.93 -18.25 13.10
CA LYS A 4 14.64 -18.77 12.60
C LYS A 4 14.03 -17.74 11.63
N GLY A 5 14.86 -17.29 10.68
CA GLY A 5 14.60 -16.12 9.84
C GLY A 5 14.06 -16.52 8.47
N GLY A 6 12.81 -16.17 8.18
CA GLY A 6 12.34 -16.12 6.80
C GLY A 6 13.16 -15.10 6.00
N MET A 7 13.33 -15.35 4.71
CA MET A 7 14.08 -14.45 3.82
C MET A 7 13.12 -13.38 3.26
N ILE A 8 13.45 -12.10 3.41
CA ILE A 8 12.67 -11.00 2.83
C ILE A 8 13.45 -10.41 1.66
N VAL A 9 12.84 -10.36 0.48
CA VAL A 9 13.41 -9.78 -0.73
C VAL A 9 12.60 -8.54 -1.11
N GLY A 10 13.21 -7.36 -0.96
CA GLY A 10 12.61 -6.10 -1.43
C GLY A 10 12.89 -5.89 -2.91
N LEU A 11 11.84 -5.83 -3.73
CA LEU A 11 11.91 -5.45 -5.14
C LEU A 11 11.80 -3.93 -5.26
N VAL A 12 12.94 -3.26 -5.36
CA VAL A 12 12.99 -1.81 -5.59
C VAL A 12 13.37 -1.54 -7.05
N GLY A 13 12.67 -0.60 -7.69
CA GLY A 13 12.88 -0.28 -9.10
C GLY A 13 11.87 0.74 -9.61
N MET A 14 12.15 1.37 -10.75
CA MET A 14 11.29 2.40 -11.35
C MET A 14 9.94 1.83 -11.82
N ILE A 15 8.91 2.67 -11.95
CA ILE A 15 7.62 2.27 -12.53
C ILE A 15 7.88 1.66 -13.92
N GLY A 16 7.28 0.51 -14.21
CA GLY A 16 7.50 -0.22 -15.47
C GLY A 16 8.72 -1.15 -15.51
N SER A 17 9.52 -1.26 -14.45
CA SER A 17 10.71 -2.13 -14.41
C SER A 17 10.43 -3.63 -14.27
N GLY A 18 9.17 -4.06 -14.38
CA GLY A 18 8.79 -5.48 -14.29
C GLY A 18 8.79 -6.09 -12.88
N LYS A 19 8.86 -5.29 -11.81
CA LYS A 19 8.82 -5.79 -10.41
C LYS A 19 7.61 -6.69 -10.14
N THR A 20 6.43 -6.26 -10.56
CA THR A 20 5.19 -7.05 -10.43
C THR A 20 5.31 -8.39 -11.16
N THR A 21 5.98 -8.43 -12.31
CA THR A 21 6.26 -9.68 -13.05
C THR A 21 7.22 -10.59 -12.30
N VAL A 22 8.27 -10.04 -11.68
CA VAL A 22 9.22 -10.80 -10.86
C VAL A 22 8.55 -11.31 -9.59
N ALA A 23 7.79 -10.46 -8.90
CA ALA A 23 7.00 -10.81 -7.72
C ALA A 23 6.04 -11.96 -8.04
N ARG A 24 5.29 -11.88 -9.15
CA ARG A 24 4.38 -12.94 -9.58
C ARG A 24 5.10 -14.26 -9.83
N ARG A 25 6.23 -14.23 -10.55
CA ARG A 25 7.02 -15.44 -10.82
C ARG A 25 7.60 -16.06 -9.55
N LEU A 26 8.01 -15.25 -8.58
CA LEU A 26 8.47 -15.75 -7.29
C LEU A 26 7.29 -16.35 -6.50
N GLY A 27 6.10 -15.75 -6.57
CA GLY A 27 4.86 -16.31 -6.02
C GLY A 27 4.51 -17.67 -6.60
N GLU A 28 4.66 -17.86 -7.92
CA GLU A 28 4.52 -19.16 -8.60
C GLU A 28 5.51 -20.23 -8.07
N HIS A 29 6.54 -19.83 -7.32
CA HIS A 29 7.54 -20.72 -6.70
C HIS A 29 7.45 -20.75 -5.16
N GLY A 30 6.32 -20.33 -4.60
CA GLY A 30 6.03 -20.42 -3.16
C GLY A 30 6.48 -19.22 -2.33
N ALA A 31 6.79 -18.09 -2.98
CA ALA A 31 6.98 -16.83 -2.27
C ALA A 31 5.65 -16.26 -1.78
N ASP A 32 5.64 -15.71 -0.58
CA ASP A 32 4.55 -14.83 -0.14
C ASP A 32 4.76 -13.44 -0.73
N VAL A 33 3.92 -13.07 -1.70
CA VAL A 33 4.01 -11.77 -2.38
C VAL A 33 3.21 -10.73 -1.60
N ILE A 34 3.88 -9.66 -1.17
CA ILE A 34 3.30 -8.54 -0.44
C ILE A 34 3.36 -7.30 -1.33
N ASP A 35 2.28 -7.01 -2.04
CA ASP A 35 2.18 -5.86 -2.93
C ASP A 35 1.77 -4.59 -2.16
N ALA A 36 2.71 -3.66 -1.95
CA ALA A 36 2.45 -2.42 -1.22
C ALA A 36 1.37 -1.53 -1.87
N ASP A 37 1.22 -1.55 -3.20
CA ASP A 37 0.20 -0.77 -3.91
C ASP A 37 -1.18 -1.38 -3.68
N ALA A 38 -1.28 -2.72 -3.67
CA ALA A 38 -2.50 -3.42 -3.29
C ALA A 38 -2.90 -3.11 -1.84
N LEU A 39 -1.95 -3.10 -0.91
CA LEU A 39 -2.19 -2.71 0.48
C LEU A 39 -2.62 -1.25 0.61
N ALA A 40 -2.03 -0.35 -0.17
CA ALA A 40 -2.45 1.05 -0.19
C ALA A 40 -3.90 1.20 -0.67
N HIS A 41 -4.35 0.37 -1.61
CA HIS A 41 -5.76 0.32 -2.00
C HIS A 41 -6.66 -0.27 -0.90
N GLU A 42 -6.25 -1.37 -0.26
CA GLU A 42 -6.98 -1.95 0.88
C GLU A 42 -7.13 -0.95 2.04
N ALA A 43 -6.10 -0.12 2.29
CA ALA A 43 -6.13 0.91 3.31
C ALA A 43 -7.29 1.89 3.12
N LEU A 44 -7.69 2.18 1.88
CA LEU A 44 -8.80 3.09 1.59
C LEU A 44 -10.17 2.53 2.00
N ASP A 45 -10.25 1.24 2.30
CA ASP A 45 -11.45 0.59 2.83
C ASP A 45 -11.49 0.54 4.36
N ASP A 46 -10.38 0.83 5.02
CA ASP A 46 -10.29 0.92 6.47
C ASP A 46 -11.07 2.12 7.01
N ARG A 47 -11.84 1.89 8.09
CA ARG A 47 -12.71 2.92 8.67
C ARG A 47 -11.93 4.12 9.20
N GLN A 48 -10.79 3.90 9.86
CA GLN A 48 -9.98 4.98 10.44
C GLN A 48 -9.29 5.79 9.33
N VAL A 49 -8.76 5.11 8.31
CA VAL A 49 -8.17 5.76 7.13
C VAL A 49 -9.23 6.61 6.43
N ARG A 50 -10.43 6.07 6.16
CA ARG A 50 -11.53 6.84 5.56
C ARG A 50 -11.92 8.06 6.37
N GLN A 51 -11.94 7.96 7.70
CA GLN A 51 -12.23 9.11 8.55
C GLN A 51 -11.17 10.20 8.38
N GLN A 52 -9.89 9.85 8.48
CA GLN A 52 -8.78 10.81 8.32
C GLN A 52 -8.77 11.45 6.92
N LEU A 53 -9.06 10.67 5.88
CA LEU A 53 -9.19 11.19 4.51
C LEU A 53 -10.35 12.16 4.39
N ARG A 54 -11.50 11.89 5.03
CA ARG A 54 -12.65 12.80 5.04
C ARG A 54 -12.35 14.10 5.76
N GLU A 55 -11.62 14.04 6.87
CA GLU A 55 -11.19 15.22 7.62
C GLU A 55 -10.19 16.08 6.83
N ARG A 56 -9.27 15.43 6.09
CA ARG A 56 -8.23 16.13 5.33
C ARG A 56 -8.69 16.67 3.97
N PHE A 57 -9.38 15.85 3.18
CA PHE A 57 -9.73 16.16 1.78
C PHE A 57 -11.22 16.51 1.58
N GLY A 58 -12.02 16.38 2.64
CA GLY A 58 -13.44 16.65 2.61
C GLY A 58 -14.27 15.50 2.03
N PRO A 59 -15.61 15.67 1.99
CA PRO A 59 -16.53 14.64 1.53
C PRO A 59 -16.56 14.46 0.01
N SER A 60 -15.96 15.37 -0.76
CA SER A 60 -15.99 15.36 -2.23
C SER A 60 -15.30 14.14 -2.84
N ILE A 61 -14.35 13.54 -2.12
CA ILE A 61 -13.66 12.31 -2.55
C ILE A 61 -14.42 11.03 -2.17
N PHE A 62 -15.62 11.12 -1.61
CA PHE A 62 -16.42 9.96 -1.21
C PHE A 62 -17.63 9.79 -2.13
N ALA A 63 -18.00 8.55 -2.43
CA ALA A 63 -19.26 8.22 -3.07
C ALA A 63 -20.40 8.24 -2.03
N ALA A 64 -21.65 8.17 -2.51
CA ALA A 64 -22.83 8.16 -1.66
C ALA A 64 -22.88 6.96 -0.69
N ASP A 65 -22.23 5.85 -1.05
CA ASP A 65 -22.08 4.65 -0.21
C ASP A 65 -20.93 4.76 0.81
N GLY A 66 -20.21 5.87 0.83
CA GLY A 66 -19.09 6.12 1.74
C GLY A 66 -17.77 5.47 1.32
N THR A 67 -17.67 4.94 0.11
CA THR A 67 -16.41 4.46 -0.48
C THR A 67 -15.56 5.61 -1.02
N VAL A 68 -14.23 5.44 -1.04
CA VAL A 68 -13.31 6.46 -1.57
C VAL A 68 -13.32 6.42 -3.10
N GLN A 69 -13.62 7.55 -3.73
CA GLN A 69 -13.52 7.74 -5.17
C GLN A 69 -12.04 7.95 -5.55
N ARG A 70 -11.32 6.84 -5.76
CA ARG A 70 -9.88 6.83 -6.05
C ARG A 70 -9.47 7.77 -7.18
N LYS A 71 -10.28 7.91 -8.23
CA LYS A 71 -10.01 8.82 -9.35
C LYS A 71 -9.96 10.29 -8.91
N LEU A 72 -10.90 10.72 -8.06
CA LEU A 72 -10.94 12.09 -7.53
C LEU A 72 -9.79 12.34 -6.55
N LEU A 73 -9.51 11.37 -5.69
CA LEU A 73 -8.36 11.45 -4.79
C LEU A 73 -7.04 11.54 -5.59
N ALA A 74 -6.87 10.72 -6.63
CA ALA A 74 -5.72 10.76 -7.52
C ALA A 74 -5.57 12.11 -8.24
N GLU A 75 -6.68 12.71 -8.68
CA GLU A 75 -6.66 14.05 -9.28
C GLU A 75 -6.20 15.14 -8.29
N LEU A 76 -6.54 15.02 -7.01
CA LEU A 76 -6.09 15.97 -5.97
C LEU A 76 -4.60 15.85 -5.64
N VAL A 77 -4.03 14.64 -5.71
CA VAL A 77 -2.63 14.39 -5.32
C VAL A 77 -1.65 14.32 -6.50
N PHE A 78 -2.12 14.01 -7.71
CA PHE A 78 -1.31 13.88 -8.93
C PHE A 78 -1.73 14.80 -10.07
N GLY A 79 -2.87 15.49 -9.96
CA GLY A 79 -3.36 16.41 -10.98
C GLY A 79 -2.62 17.74 -11.03
N ALA A 80 -3.26 18.76 -11.59
CA ALA A 80 -2.65 20.08 -11.82
C ALA A 80 -2.76 21.04 -10.62
N ALA A 81 -3.35 20.63 -9.50
CA ALA A 81 -3.53 21.47 -8.33
C ALA A 81 -2.18 21.99 -7.80
N ALA A 82 -2.15 23.24 -7.33
CA ALA A 82 -0.96 23.84 -6.71
C ALA A 82 -0.55 23.05 -5.45
N ASP A 83 -1.54 22.62 -4.67
CA ASP A 83 -1.34 21.91 -3.40
C ASP A 83 -1.08 20.41 -3.57
N ARG A 84 -0.95 19.89 -4.80
CA ARG A 84 -0.83 18.44 -5.06
C ARG A 84 0.29 17.77 -4.26
N VAL A 85 1.42 18.46 -4.06
CA VAL A 85 2.57 17.94 -3.30
C VAL A 85 2.22 17.81 -1.82
N ALA A 86 1.56 18.82 -1.25
CA ALA A 86 1.09 18.79 0.13
C ALA A 86 -0.05 17.78 0.33
N ASN A 87 -0.90 17.61 -0.69
CA ASN A 87 -1.96 16.61 -0.71
C ASN A 87 -1.39 15.20 -0.76
N LEU A 88 -0.40 14.95 -1.62
CA LEU A 88 0.30 13.68 -1.71
C LEU A 88 0.96 13.32 -0.38
N ALA A 89 1.73 14.25 0.20
CA ALA A 89 2.38 14.03 1.50
C ALA A 89 1.36 13.73 2.62
N ALA A 90 0.20 14.40 2.62
CA ALA A 90 -0.86 14.13 3.59
C ALA A 90 -1.52 12.77 3.37
N LEU A 91 -1.76 12.38 2.11
CA LEU A 91 -2.28 11.05 1.77
C LEU A 91 -1.32 9.95 2.22
N GLU A 92 -0.03 10.10 1.90
CA GLU A 92 1.03 9.19 2.31
C GLU A 92 1.12 9.07 3.84
N ALA A 93 1.05 10.19 4.57
CA ALA A 93 1.08 10.18 6.03
C ALA A 93 -0.11 9.45 6.67
N ILE A 94 -1.27 9.45 6.01
CA ILE A 94 -2.47 8.74 6.44
C ILE A 94 -2.39 7.24 6.11
N VAL A 95 -1.93 6.90 4.89
CA VAL A 95 -1.95 5.52 4.36
C VAL A 95 -0.75 4.69 4.81
N HIS A 96 0.46 5.28 4.84
CA HIS A 96 1.69 4.55 5.13
C HIS A 96 1.71 3.82 6.49
N PRO A 97 1.20 4.39 7.60
CA PRO A 97 1.15 3.68 8.88
C PRO A 97 0.33 2.38 8.79
N TRP A 98 -0.82 2.44 8.10
CA TRP A 98 -1.68 1.27 7.90
C TRP A 98 -0.98 0.22 7.03
N VAL A 99 -0.38 0.65 5.91
CA VAL A 99 0.35 -0.25 4.99
C VAL A 99 1.52 -0.93 5.71
N ARG A 100 2.28 -0.20 6.52
CA ARG A 100 3.37 -0.76 7.32
C ARG A 100 2.87 -1.84 8.28
N ALA A 101 1.81 -1.57 9.04
CA ALA A 101 1.22 -2.55 9.94
C ALA A 101 0.72 -3.80 9.18
N ALA A 102 0.12 -3.60 8.00
CA ALA A 102 -0.37 -4.67 7.14
C ALA A 102 0.78 -5.54 6.56
N ILE A 103 1.92 -4.93 6.24
CA ILE A 103 3.15 -5.63 5.82
C ILE A 103 3.71 -6.42 7.00
N GLU A 104 3.89 -5.78 8.16
CA GLU A 104 4.42 -6.42 9.37
C GLU A 104 3.59 -7.64 9.79
N MET A 105 2.25 -7.53 9.74
CA MET A 105 1.34 -8.64 10.01
C MET A 105 1.54 -9.80 9.03
N ARG A 106 1.68 -9.52 7.73
CA ARG A 106 1.91 -10.55 6.70
C ARG A 106 3.28 -11.21 6.86
N LEU A 107 4.31 -10.43 7.18
CA LEU A 107 5.65 -10.95 7.47
C LEU A 107 5.67 -11.83 8.74
N ALA A 108 4.90 -11.46 9.78
CA ALA A 108 4.79 -12.25 11.00
C ALA A 108 4.06 -13.59 10.78
N ALA A 109 3.22 -13.69 9.75
CA ALA A 109 2.53 -14.92 9.37
C ALA A 109 3.39 -15.88 8.52
N LEU A 110 4.60 -15.48 8.14
CA LEU A 110 5.50 -16.30 7.34
C LEU A 110 5.86 -17.60 8.08
N GLN A 111 5.73 -18.71 7.37
CA GLN A 111 6.14 -20.00 7.91
C GLN A 111 7.66 -20.04 8.11
N PRO A 112 8.17 -20.77 9.12
CA PRO A 112 9.60 -20.99 9.27
C PRO A 112 10.22 -21.59 7.99
N GLY A 113 11.19 -20.88 7.40
CA GLY A 113 11.82 -21.27 6.13
C GLY A 113 11.11 -20.74 4.87
N GLY A 114 10.01 -20.00 5.02
CA GLY A 114 9.37 -19.26 3.94
C GLY A 114 10.16 -18.03 3.51
N PHE A 115 9.83 -17.49 2.34
CA PHE A 115 10.38 -16.24 1.85
C PHE A 115 9.28 -15.33 1.32
N ALA A 116 9.42 -14.03 1.60
CA ALA A 116 8.48 -13.02 1.15
C ALA A 116 9.14 -12.06 0.17
N VAL A 117 8.33 -11.53 -0.74
CA VAL A 117 8.74 -10.55 -1.74
C VAL A 117 7.87 -9.31 -1.58
N LEU A 118 8.50 -8.17 -1.33
CA LEU A 118 7.85 -6.86 -1.17
C LEU A 118 8.11 -5.99 -2.40
#